data_AF-A0A2P7NRN5-F1
#
_entry.id   AF-A0A2P7NRN5-F1
#
_cell.length_a   1.000
_cell.length_b   1.000
_cell.length_c   1.000
_cell.angle_alpha   90.00
_cell.angle_beta   90.00
_cell.angle_gamma   90.00
#
_symmetry.space_group_name_H-M   'P 1'
#
loop_
_entity.id
_entity.type
_entity.pdbx_description
1 polymer ?
#
loop_
_entity_poly.entity_id
_entity_poly.type
_entity_poly.pdbx_seq_one_letter_code
_entity_poly.pdbx_strand_id
1 'polypeptide(L)'
;MKAIFFQHKATLFVLLILLGIISNKIHAHNPHDMVYGLGISPNFANDNTVFLATDGELTSDQYTNILRSTDGGATWTKLPNGLDNVYSEIGIRVSPNYSNDR
;
A
#
# COMPACT_ATOMS: atom_id res chain seq x y z
N MET A 1 -18.44 -49.37 -19.37
CA MET A 1 -18.86 -47.96 -19.62
C MET A 1 -19.23 -47.18 -18.34
N LYS A 2 -20.06 -47.69 -17.42
CA LYS A 2 -20.45 -46.94 -16.19
C LYS A 2 -19.30 -46.60 -15.23
N ALA A 3 -18.31 -47.49 -15.07
CA ALA A 3 -17.18 -47.27 -14.16
C ALA A 3 -16.29 -46.10 -14.58
N ILE A 4 -16.03 -45.96 -15.88
CA ILE A 4 -15.23 -44.86 -16.45
C ILE A 4 -15.93 -43.52 -16.22
N PHE A 5 -17.25 -43.46 -16.43
CA PHE A 5 -18.04 -42.25 -16.24
C PHE A 5 -18.07 -41.79 -14.77
N PHE A 6 -18.08 -42.73 -13.84
CA PHE A 6 -17.97 -42.45 -12.40
C PHE A 6 -16.57 -41.95 -12.01
N GLN A 7 -15.52 -42.55 -12.58
CA GLN A 7 -14.14 -42.11 -12.33
C GLN A 7 -13.88 -40.68 -12.81
N HIS A 8 -14.38 -40.28 -13.99
CA HIS A 8 -14.20 -38.90 -14.48
C HIS A 8 -14.87 -37.86 -13.57
N LYS A 9 -16.06 -38.18 -13.02
CA LYS A 9 -16.75 -37.32 -12.06
C LYS A 9 -16.00 -37.21 -10.73
N ALA A 10 -15.45 -38.33 -10.24
CA ALA A 10 -14.64 -38.35 -9.04
C ALA A 10 -13.34 -37.55 -9.21
N THR A 11 -12.66 -37.68 -10.36
CA THR A 11 -11.44 -36.93 -10.68
C THR A 11 -11.73 -35.43 -10.77
N LEU A 12 -12.83 -35.03 -11.43
CA LEU A 12 -13.21 -33.63 -11.54
C LEU A 12 -13.53 -33.01 -10.17
N PHE A 13 -14.19 -33.77 -9.29
CA PHE A 13 -14.52 -33.34 -7.93
C PHE A 13 -13.26 -33.14 -7.08
N VAL A 14 -12.30 -34.06 -7.16
CA VAL A 14 -11.00 -33.92 -6.46
C VAL A 14 -10.20 -32.74 -7.01
N LEU A 15 -10.20 -32.51 -8.32
CA LEU A 15 -9.52 -31.37 -8.94
C LEU A 15 -10.10 -30.03 -8.47
N LEU A 16 -11.43 -29.94 -8.33
CA LEU A 16 -12.10 -28.74 -7.83
C LEU A 16 -11.79 -28.47 -6.36
N ILE A 17 -11.71 -29.51 -5.52
CA ILE A 17 -11.27 -29.38 -4.12
C ILE A 17 -9.82 -28.92 -4.06
N LEU A 18 -8.94 -29.52 -4.86
CA LEU A 18 -7.54 -29.10 -4.92
C LEU A 18 -7.45 -27.63 -5.34
N LEU A 19 -8.13 -27.20 -6.41
CA LEU A 19 -8.20 -25.80 -6.86
C LEU A 19 -8.70 -24.84 -5.77
N GLY A 20 -9.65 -25.27 -4.93
CA GLY A 20 -10.10 -24.49 -3.77
C GLY A 20 -9.03 -24.35 -2.68
N ILE A 21 -8.23 -25.40 -2.45
CA ILE A 21 -7.16 -25.42 -1.43
C ILE A 21 -5.92 -24.64 -1.90
N ILE A 22 -5.57 -24.67 -3.19
CA ILE A 22 -4.51 -23.83 -3.80
C ILE A 22 -5.00 -22.44 -4.19
N SER A 23 -6.29 -22.11 -4.00
CA SER A 23 -6.73 -20.72 -4.05
C SER A 23 -6.13 -20.01 -2.83
N ASN A 24 -4.94 -19.46 -3.02
CA ASN A 24 -4.33 -18.56 -2.06
C ASN A 24 -5.40 -17.54 -1.70
N LYS A 25 -5.60 -17.35 -0.39
CA LYS A 25 -6.50 -16.35 0.18
C LYS A 25 -6.56 -15.16 -0.74
N ILE A 26 -7.73 -14.91 -1.34
CA ILE A 26 -7.98 -13.68 -2.07
C ILE A 26 -7.88 -12.61 -1.00
N HIS A 27 -6.70 -12.04 -0.86
CA HIS A 27 -6.47 -10.85 -0.05
C HIS A 27 -7.13 -9.72 -0.83
N ALA A 28 -8.46 -9.69 -0.85
CA ALA A 28 -9.14 -8.41 -0.75
C ALA A 28 -8.75 -7.92 0.65
N HIS A 29 -7.52 -7.42 0.76
CA HIS A 29 -7.12 -6.65 1.91
C HIS A 29 -8.17 -5.55 2.02
N ASN A 30 -8.80 -5.43 3.19
CA ASN A 30 -9.33 -4.11 3.59
C ASN A 30 -8.28 -3.10 3.13
N PRO A 31 -8.61 -1.98 2.44
CA PRO A 31 -7.58 -1.04 2.06
C PRO A 31 -6.87 -0.60 3.34
N HIS A 32 -5.71 -1.20 3.59
CA HIS A 32 -4.84 -0.94 4.72
C HIS A 32 -3.94 0.24 4.38
N ASP A 33 -4.17 0.94 3.27
CA ASP A 33 -3.40 2.13 2.90
C ASP A 33 -3.99 3.33 3.64
N MET A 34 -3.96 3.29 4.97
CA MET A 34 -4.42 4.40 5.79
C MET A 34 -3.50 5.59 5.54
N VAL A 35 -4.09 6.77 5.32
CA VAL A 35 -3.38 8.04 5.29
C VAL A 35 -3.46 8.65 6.69
N TYR A 36 -2.33 8.77 7.36
CA TYR A 36 -2.24 9.30 8.73
C TYR A 36 -2.02 10.82 8.77
N GLY A 37 -1.41 11.36 7.71
CA GLY A 37 -1.06 12.78 7.68
C GLY A 37 -0.89 13.30 6.25
N LEU A 38 -1.31 14.54 6.06
CA LEU A 38 -1.12 15.32 4.85
C LEU A 38 -0.39 16.61 5.19
N GLY A 39 0.71 16.88 4.49
CA GLY A 39 1.43 18.15 4.52
C GLY A 39 1.38 18.83 3.17
N ILE A 40 1.06 20.11 3.15
CA ILE A 40 1.01 20.91 1.92
C ILE A 40 2.06 22.01 2.03
N SER A 41 2.85 22.22 0.98
CA SER A 41 3.80 23.33 0.91
C SER A 41 3.07 24.68 1.09
N PRO A 42 3.59 25.63 1.88
CA PRO A 42 3.07 27.00 1.90
C PRO A 42 3.06 27.68 0.53
N ASN A 43 3.90 27.22 -0.40
CA ASN A 43 3.98 27.72 -1.77
C ASN A 43 3.36 26.78 -2.81
N PHE A 44 2.40 25.94 -2.39
CA PHE A 44 1.77 24.91 -3.23
C PHE A 44 1.30 25.42 -4.59
N ALA A 45 0.73 26.64 -4.64
CA ALA A 45 0.25 27.24 -5.89
C ALA A 45 1.33 27.36 -6.99
N ASN A 46 2.62 27.35 -6.60
CA ASN A 46 3.75 27.48 -7.51
C ASN A 46 4.60 26.19 -7.60
N ASP A 47 4.67 25.39 -6.52
CA ASP A 47 5.55 24.23 -6.44
C ASP A 47 4.84 22.86 -6.44
N ASN A 48 3.50 22.85 -6.32
CA ASN A 48 2.65 21.65 -6.25
C ASN A 48 3.17 20.57 -5.29
N THR A 49 3.89 20.95 -4.23
CA THR A 49 4.56 20.00 -3.34
C THR A 49 3.65 19.60 -2.18
N VAL A 50 3.44 18.29 -2.03
CA VAL A 50 2.67 17.68 -0.95
C VAL A 50 3.37 16.45 -0.38
N PHE A 51 3.06 16.14 0.87
CA PHE A 51 3.65 15.05 1.63
C PHE A 51 2.55 14.19 2.24
N LEU A 52 2.72 12.87 2.23
CA LEU A 52 1.83 11.93 2.87
C LEU A 52 2.57 11.05 3.87
N ALA A 53 1.89 10.71 4.95
CA ALA A 53 2.24 9.58 5.81
C ALA A 53 1.22 8.47 5.57
N THR A 54 1.68 7.29 5.15
CA THR A 54 0.81 6.14 4.84
C THR A 54 1.36 4.85 5.44
N ASP A 55 0.52 3.84 5.62
CA ASP A 55 1.02 2.52 6.01
C ASP A 55 2.16 2.02 5.10
N GLY A 56 3.05 1.24 5.72
CA GLY A 56 4.12 0.52 5.07
C GLY A 56 3.58 -0.51 4.10
N GLU A 57 4.32 -0.81 3.03
CA GLU A 57 4.05 -2.00 2.24
C GLU A 57 4.19 -3.22 3.17
N LEU A 58 3.23 -4.16 3.12
CA LEU A 58 3.06 -5.27 4.08
C LEU A 58 4.17 -6.35 3.99
N THR A 59 5.42 -5.99 3.73
CA THR A 59 6.57 -6.88 3.78
C THR A 59 7.15 -6.86 5.19
N SER A 60 6.53 -7.63 6.08
CA SER A 60 7.00 -8.07 7.42
C SER A 60 7.41 -7.04 8.47
N ASP A 61 7.76 -5.81 8.12
CA ASP A 61 8.13 -4.74 9.04
C ASP A 61 7.22 -3.52 8.79
N GLN A 62 6.23 -3.32 9.67
CA GLN A 62 5.22 -2.27 9.56
C GLN A 62 5.82 -0.89 9.87
N TYR A 63 6.54 -0.31 8.93
CA TYR A 63 7.03 1.06 9.00
C TYR A 63 6.15 1.98 8.18
N THR A 64 5.71 3.10 8.74
CA THR A 64 4.98 4.10 7.93
C THR A 64 5.88 4.67 6.84
N ASN A 65 5.35 4.76 5.63
CA ASN A 65 5.97 5.43 4.51
C ASN A 65 5.71 6.94 4.60
N ILE A 66 6.78 7.74 4.48
CA ILE A 66 6.66 9.15 4.16
C ILE A 66 6.90 9.32 2.67
N LEU A 67 5.89 9.87 1.98
CA LEU A 67 5.88 10.08 0.54
C LEU A 67 5.89 11.58 0.23
N ARG A 68 6.52 11.96 -0.88
CA ARG A 68 6.49 13.32 -1.44
C ARG A 68 6.01 13.29 -2.88
N SER A 69 5.14 14.23 -3.24
CA SER A 69 4.79 14.57 -4.61
C SER A 69 5.20 16.01 -4.90
N THR A 70 5.59 16.29 -6.14
CA THR A 70 5.86 17.65 -6.68
C THR A 70 4.97 17.98 -7.87
N ASP A 71 3.90 17.21 -8.07
CA ASP A 71 2.94 17.31 -9.17
C ASP A 71 1.49 17.28 -8.67
N GLY A 72 1.26 17.73 -7.43
CA GLY A 72 -0.08 17.85 -6.86
C GLY A 72 -0.69 16.51 -6.46
N GLY A 73 0.12 15.46 -6.31
CA GLY A 73 -0.29 14.13 -5.90
C GLY A 73 -0.53 13.14 -7.04
N ALA A 74 -0.14 13.49 -8.28
CA ALA A 74 -0.26 12.58 -9.42
C ALA A 74 0.79 11.46 -9.36
N THR A 75 2.01 11.75 -8.90
CA THR A 75 3.07 10.77 -8.65
C THR A 75 3.73 10.98 -7.29
N TRP A 76 4.24 9.89 -6.70
CA TRP A 76 4.80 9.88 -5.35
C TRP A 76 6.19 9.25 -5.32
N THR A 77 7.11 9.89 -4.61
CA THR A 77 8.45 9.38 -4.31
C THR A 77 8.55 9.13 -2.81
N LYS A 78 8.96 7.93 -2.42
CA LYS A 78 9.27 7.62 -1.01
C LYS A 78 10.49 8.41 -0.56
N LEU A 79 10.39 9.11 0.58
CA LEU A 79 11.51 9.85 1.16
C LEU A 79 12.49 8.90 1.85
N PRO A 80 13.81 9.17 1.82
CA PRO A 80 14.85 8.23 2.24
C PRO A 80 14.83 7.86 3.73
N ASN A 81 15.37 6.67 4.02
CA ASN A 81 15.39 6.00 5.32
C ASN A 81 16.05 6.86 6.42
N GLY A 82 15.33 7.01 7.53
CA GLY A 82 15.55 7.98 8.60
C GLY A 82 14.24 8.57 9.13
N LEU A 83 13.18 8.54 8.30
CA LEU A 83 11.80 8.92 8.65
C LEU A 83 10.83 7.71 8.71
N ASP A 84 11.34 6.51 8.51
CA ASP A 84 10.65 5.22 8.52
C ASP A 84 10.58 4.57 9.92
N ASN A 85 11.16 5.22 10.94
CA ASN A 85 11.36 4.62 12.27
C ASN A 85 10.24 4.92 13.29
N VAL A 86 8.99 5.05 12.85
CA VAL A 86 7.94 5.61 13.71
C VAL A 86 6.92 4.55 14.15
N TYR A 87 6.97 4.22 15.43
CA TYR A 87 5.90 3.49 16.12
C TYR A 87 4.68 4.44 16.27
N SER A 88 3.58 4.06 15.61
CA SER A 88 2.17 4.43 15.83
C SER A 88 1.69 5.89 15.84
N GLU A 89 2.52 6.94 15.77
CA GLU A 89 2.01 8.33 15.74
C GLU A 89 2.78 9.22 14.77
N ILE A 90 2.15 9.60 13.65
CA ILE A 90 2.78 10.44 12.63
C ILE A 90 1.95 11.67 12.35
N GLY A 91 2.54 12.82 12.64
CA GLY A 91 2.09 14.11 12.15
C GLY A 91 3.03 14.63 11.08
N ILE A 92 2.48 15.08 9.96
CA ILE A 92 3.24 15.86 8.99
C ILE A 92 3.10 17.35 9.33
N ARG A 93 4.24 18.05 9.36
CA ARG A 93 4.31 19.51 9.41
C ARG A 93 5.35 19.97 8.39
N VAL A 94 4.95 20.89 7.52
CA VAL A 94 5.84 21.47 6.51
C VAL A 94 6.36 22.80 7.03
N SER A 95 7.66 23.05 6.87
CA SER A 95 8.26 24.32 7.26
C SER A 95 7.51 25.50 6.59
N PRO A 96 7.19 26.58 7.33
CA PRO A 96 6.68 27.81 6.72
C PRO A 96 7.61 28.40 5.65
N ASN A 97 8.91 28.07 5.72
CA ASN A 97 9.95 28.53 4.82
C ASN A 97 10.39 27.45 3.81
N TYR A 98 9.57 26.43 3.58
CA TYR A 98 9.94 25.25 2.78
C TYR A 98 10.54 25.58 1.40
N SER A 99 10.08 26.64 0.74
CA SER A 99 10.65 27.10 -0.55
C SER A 99 12.17 27.32 -0.50
N ASN A 100 12.71 27.67 0.67
CA ASN A 100 14.13 27.94 0.89
C ASN A 100 14.86 26.79 1.61
N ASP A 101 14.13 25.95 2.37
CA ASP A 101 14.73 24.90 3.21
C ASP A 101 14.93 23.55 2.50
N ARG A 102 14.27 23.37 1.35
CA ARG A 102 14.16 22.08 0.62
C ARG A 102 15.47 21.53 0.07
#